data_AF-A0A1F3YA61-F1
#
_entry.id   AF-A0A1F3YA61-F1
#
_cell.length_a   1.000
_cell.length_b   1.000
_cell.length_c   1.000
_cell.angle_alpha   90.00
_cell.angle_beta   90.00
_cell.angle_gamma   90.00
#
_symmetry.space_group_name_H-M   'P 1'
#
loop_
_entity.id
_entity.type
_entity.pdbx_description
1 polymer ?
#
loop_
_entity_poly.entity_id
_entity_poly.type
_entity_poly.pdbx_seq_one_letter_code
_entity_poly.pdbx_strand_id
1 'polypeptide(L)'
;MLLTGSAFYLFLGFNETWAAYRAEPGNLEARAKFLMERNWIRDSSFLVWLVYSALMEASALQGTLGKAAMRLRVVGPGGGRLTLARSIGRNLAKLLSYLPVGLGFLWVAFSKEKNAWHDKLAKTSVVRYESEDGGRKYP
;
A
#
# COMPACT_ATOMS: atom_id res chain seq x y z
N MET A 1 0.79 10.08 0.19
CA MET A 1 1.08 10.83 1.42
C MET A 1 1.47 12.27 1.12
N LEU A 2 2.48 12.53 0.27
CA LEU A 2 2.79 13.92 -0.13
C LEU A 2 1.62 14.58 -0.89
N LEU A 3 1.12 13.98 -1.97
CA LEU A 3 0.01 14.54 -2.75
C LEU A 3 -1.26 14.77 -1.93
N THR A 4 -1.67 13.76 -1.16
CA THR A 4 -2.83 13.82 -0.27
C THR A 4 -2.64 14.80 0.88
N GLY A 5 -1.47 14.83 1.52
CA GLY A 5 -1.14 15.82 2.56
C GLY A 5 -1.13 17.25 2.02
N SER A 6 -0.56 17.48 0.84
CA SER A 6 -0.60 18.78 0.16
C SER A 6 -2.03 19.20 -0.16
N ALA A 7 -2.88 18.28 -0.62
CA ALA A 7 -4.28 18.58 -0.88
C ALA A 7 -5.02 18.99 0.40
N PHE A 8 -4.79 18.28 1.51
CA PHE A 8 -5.36 18.66 2.80
C PHE A 8 -4.86 20.03 3.28
N TYR A 9 -3.57 20.29 3.11
CA TYR A 9 -2.93 21.55 3.51
C TYR A 9 -3.43 22.75 2.68
N LEU A 10 -3.61 22.57 1.37
CA LEU A 10 -3.95 23.66 0.46
C LEU A 10 -5.47 23.89 0.30
N PHE A 11 -6.28 22.84 0.45
CA PHE A 11 -7.70 22.90 0.09
C PHE A 11 -8.66 22.47 1.21
N LEU A 12 -8.20 21.74 2.23
CA LEU A 12 -9.07 21.19 3.28
C LEU A 12 -8.78 21.75 4.68
N GLY A 13 -8.11 22.90 4.76
CA GLY A 13 -7.93 23.66 6.00
C GLY A 13 -6.89 23.10 6.98
N PHE A 14 -6.09 22.09 6.58
CA PHE A 14 -5.08 21.53 7.49
C PHE A 14 -3.98 22.54 7.84
N ASN A 15 -3.76 23.57 7.01
CA ASN A 15 -2.88 24.71 7.31
C ASN A 15 -3.31 25.45 8.59
N GLU A 16 -4.62 25.70 8.78
CA GLU A 16 -5.16 26.37 9.95
C GLU A 16 -5.06 25.49 11.20
N THR A 17 -5.43 24.22 11.07
CA THR A 17 -5.30 23.22 12.14
C THR A 17 -3.85 23.06 12.60
N TRP A 18 -2.91 23.06 11.66
CA TRP A 18 -1.48 23.02 11.95
C TRP A 18 -0.99 24.30 12.66
N ALA A 19 -1.43 25.47 12.21
CA ALA A 19 -1.08 26.75 12.84
C ALA A 19 -1.60 26.83 14.28
N ALA A 20 -2.85 26.45 14.51
CA ALA A 20 -3.47 26.41 15.84
C ALA A 20 -2.74 25.44 16.79
N TYR A 21 -2.41 24.23 16.31
CA TYR A 21 -1.65 23.25 17.09
C TYR A 21 -0.27 23.75 17.51
N ARG A 22 0.41 24.51 16.64
CA ARG A 22 1.73 25.09 16.96
C ARG A 22 1.65 26.30 17.88
N ALA A 23 0.61 27.13 17.73
CA ALA A 23 0.42 28.32 18.55
C ALA A 23 0.07 27.96 20.00
N GLU A 24 -0.75 26.92 20.21
CA GLU A 24 -1.23 26.52 21.54
C GLU A 24 -1.02 25.02 21.82
N PRO A 25 0.23 24.55 22.05
CA PRO A 25 0.51 23.13 22.25
C PRO A 25 -0.18 22.51 23.49
N GLY A 26 -0.60 23.35 24.44
CA GLY A 26 -1.32 22.94 25.65
C GLY A 26 -2.83 22.78 25.46
N ASN A 27 -3.40 23.30 24.39
CA ASN A 27 -4.84 23.27 24.14
C ASN A 27 -5.27 21.86 23.66
N LEU A 28 -6.08 21.17 24.47
CA LEU A 28 -6.52 19.80 24.17
C LEU A 28 -7.36 19.72 22.90
N GLU A 29 -8.18 20.73 22.62
CA GLU A 29 -9.05 20.78 21.45
C GLU A 29 -8.24 20.91 20.16
N ALA A 30 -7.26 21.83 20.15
CA ALA A 30 -6.33 22.00 19.03
C ALA A 30 -5.52 20.71 18.76
N ARG A 31 -5.08 20.03 19.82
CA ARG A 31 -4.39 18.73 19.71
C ARG A 31 -5.31 17.64 19.15
N ALA A 32 -6.54 17.54 19.64
CA ALA A 32 -7.50 16.55 19.19
C ALA A 32 -7.82 16.73 17.70
N LYS A 33 -8.09 17.98 17.27
CA LYS A 33 -8.34 18.31 15.86
C LYS A 33 -7.15 17.95 14.97
N PHE A 34 -5.93 18.31 15.39
CA PHE A 34 -4.71 17.96 14.66
C PHE A 34 -4.53 16.45 14.51
N LEU A 35 -4.68 15.68 15.59
CA LEU A 35 -4.54 14.22 15.57
C LEU A 35 -5.59 13.57 14.66
N MET A 36 -6.82 14.09 14.70
CA MET A 36 -7.92 13.64 13.84
C MET A 36 -7.59 13.89 12.37
N GLU A 37 -7.30 15.14 11.97
CA GLU A 37 -6.98 15.46 10.57
C GLU A 37 -5.74 14.73 10.06
N ARG A 38 -4.73 14.54 10.91
CA ARG A 38 -3.56 13.71 10.58
C ARG A 38 -3.97 12.26 10.28
N ASN A 39 -4.88 11.69 11.06
CA ASN A 39 -5.40 10.35 10.79
C ASN A 39 -6.18 10.31 9.47
N TRP A 40 -7.02 11.31 9.19
CA TRP A 40 -7.71 11.43 7.89
C TRP A 40 -6.73 11.48 6.72
N ILE A 41 -5.69 12.32 6.80
CA ILE A 41 -4.64 12.41 5.78
C ILE A 41 -3.99 11.03 5.57
N ARG A 42 -3.62 10.34 6.66
CA ARG A 42 -3.02 9.00 6.60
C ARG A 42 -3.96 8.00 5.93
N ASP A 43 -5.22 7.93 6.36
CA ASP A 43 -6.16 6.92 5.93
C ASP A 43 -6.58 7.14 4.47
N SER A 44 -6.84 8.40 4.07
CA SER A 44 -7.07 8.75 2.66
C SER A 44 -5.84 8.48 1.79
N SER A 45 -4.63 8.75 2.28
CA SER A 45 -3.39 8.41 1.58
C SER A 45 -3.28 6.90 1.31
N PHE A 46 -3.63 6.10 2.31
CA PHE A 46 -3.58 4.66 2.23
C PHE A 46 -4.64 4.12 1.24
N LEU A 47 -5.85 4.67 1.25
CA LEU A 47 -6.90 4.32 0.27
C LEU A 47 -6.49 4.65 -1.17
N VAL A 48 -5.96 5.86 -1.41
CA VAL A 48 -5.44 6.24 -2.74
C VAL A 48 -4.35 5.28 -3.19
N TRP A 49 -3.44 4.90 -2.29
CA TRP A 49 -2.39 3.94 -2.59
C TRP A 49 -2.94 2.54 -2.90
N LEU A 50 -3.97 2.07 -2.20
CA LEU A 50 -4.62 0.79 -2.48
C LEU A 50 -5.25 0.76 -3.87
N VAL A 51 -6.00 1.81 -4.23
CA VAL A 51 -6.64 1.92 -5.55
C VAL A 51 -5.59 1.99 -6.65
N TYR A 52 -4.59 2.86 -6.51
CA TYR A 52 -3.47 2.96 -7.44
C TYR A 52 -2.75 1.62 -7.62
N SER A 53 -2.46 0.93 -6.50
CA SER A 53 -1.79 -0.38 -6.55
C SER A 53 -2.64 -1.43 -7.24
N ALA A 54 -3.94 -1.51 -6.96
CA ALA A 54 -4.83 -2.50 -7.56
C ALA A 54 -4.93 -2.35 -9.09
N LEU A 55 -5.06 -1.11 -9.58
CA LEU A 55 -5.12 -0.83 -11.01
C LEU A 55 -3.78 -1.14 -11.70
N MET A 56 -2.66 -0.70 -11.12
CA MET A 56 -1.33 -0.90 -11.71
C MET A 56 -0.90 -2.37 -11.71
N GLU A 57 -1.17 -3.11 -10.63
CA GLU A 57 -0.85 -4.54 -10.52
C GLU A 57 -1.67 -5.40 -11.50
N ALA A 58 -2.86 -4.96 -11.91
CA ALA A 58 -3.68 -5.62 -12.95
C ALA A 58 -3.34 -5.17 -14.38
N SER A 59 -2.62 -4.06 -14.53
CA SER A 59 -2.24 -3.50 -15.83
C SER A 59 -1.09 -4.27 -16.50
N ALA A 60 -0.72 -3.90 -17.73
CA ALA A 60 0.43 -4.46 -18.43
C ALA A 60 1.77 -4.29 -17.66
N LEU A 61 1.86 -3.32 -16.76
CA LEU A 61 3.04 -3.14 -15.91
C LEU A 61 3.18 -4.25 -14.85
N GLN A 62 2.08 -4.95 -14.51
CA GLN A 62 2.05 -5.98 -13.47
C GLN A 62 2.65 -5.50 -12.13
N GLY A 63 2.61 -4.20 -11.85
CA GLY A 63 3.31 -3.62 -10.73
C GLY A 63 3.16 -2.10 -10.71
N THR A 64 3.34 -1.50 -9.54
CA THR A 64 3.42 -0.05 -9.41
C THR A 64 4.71 0.47 -10.04
N LEU A 65 4.79 1.77 -10.31
CA LEU A 65 5.99 2.38 -10.90
C LEU A 65 7.26 2.08 -10.08
N GLY A 66 7.16 2.12 -8.74
CA GLY A 66 8.26 1.73 -7.85
C GLY A 66 8.65 0.26 -7.97
N LYS A 67 7.69 -0.65 -8.17
CA LYS A 67 7.99 -2.07 -8.43
C LYS A 67 8.70 -2.24 -9.77
N ALA A 68 8.20 -1.60 -10.82
CA ALA A 68 8.82 -1.63 -12.14
C ALA A 68 10.27 -1.10 -12.11
N ALA A 69 10.52 0.01 -11.39
CA ALA A 69 11.86 0.56 -11.19
C ALA A 69 12.82 -0.43 -10.49
N MET A 70 12.30 -1.24 -9.56
CA MET A 70 13.07 -2.31 -8.89
C MET A 70 13.14 -3.63 -9.71
N ARG A 71 12.65 -3.62 -10.95
CA ARG A 71 12.48 -4.81 -11.80
C ARG A 71 11.63 -5.89 -11.13
N LEU A 72 10.60 -5.50 -10.38
CA LEU A 72 9.64 -6.39 -9.74
C LEU A 72 8.29 -6.34 -10.46
N ARG A 73 7.65 -7.50 -10.56
CA ARG A 73 6.28 -7.67 -11.05
C ARG A 73 5.49 -8.62 -10.16
N VAL A 74 4.18 -8.46 -10.17
CA VAL A 74 3.22 -9.28 -9.46
C VAL A 74 2.55 -10.20 -10.46
N VAL A 75 2.60 -11.49 -10.16
CA VAL A 75 2.07 -12.55 -11.00
C VAL A 75 1.01 -13.33 -10.25
N GLY A 76 0.03 -13.82 -11.00
CA GLY A 76 -0.97 -14.77 -10.52
C GLY A 76 -0.51 -16.22 -10.75
N PRO A 77 -1.46 -17.16 -10.69
CA PRO A 77 -1.19 -18.55 -10.99
C PRO A 77 -0.62 -18.74 -12.39
N GLY A 78 0.39 -19.60 -12.52
CA GLY A 78 1.08 -19.85 -13.79
C GLY A 78 1.94 -18.68 -14.31
N GLY A 79 2.24 -17.67 -13.48
CA GLY A 79 3.15 -16.58 -13.84
C GLY A 79 2.52 -15.45 -14.68
N GLY A 80 1.24 -15.57 -14.99
CA GLY A 80 0.50 -14.61 -15.80
C GLY A 80 0.14 -13.31 -15.06
N ARG A 81 -0.33 -12.34 -15.84
CA ARG A 81 -0.89 -11.08 -15.33
C ARG A 81 -2.12 -11.33 -14.45
N LEU A 82 -2.29 -10.50 -13.42
CA LEU A 82 -3.47 -10.53 -12.57
C LEU A 82 -4.71 -10.06 -13.31
N THR A 83 -5.85 -10.71 -13.03
CA THR A 83 -7.15 -10.12 -13.30
C THR A 83 -7.40 -8.96 -12.33
N LEU A 84 -8.22 -8.00 -12.74
CA LEU A 84 -8.58 -6.86 -11.87
C LEU A 84 -9.19 -7.35 -10.55
N ALA A 85 -10.09 -8.34 -10.58
CA ALA A 85 -10.69 -8.93 -9.39
C ALA A 85 -9.64 -9.54 -8.43
N ARG A 86 -8.65 -10.28 -8.95
CA ARG A 86 -7.59 -10.85 -8.12
C ARG A 86 -6.68 -9.77 -7.54
N SER A 87 -6.38 -8.73 -8.33
CA SER A 87 -5.62 -7.58 -7.86
C SER A 87 -6.35 -6.81 -6.75
N ILE A 88 -7.67 -6.61 -6.88
CA ILE A 88 -8.51 -6.02 -5.83
C ILE A 88 -8.49 -6.89 -4.57
N GLY A 89 -8.73 -8.20 -4.69
CA GLY A 89 -8.68 -9.13 -3.56
C GLY A 89 -7.34 -9.13 -2.84
N ARG A 90 -6.23 -9.12 -3.59
CA ARG A 90 -4.87 -8.94 -3.08
C ARG A 90 -4.72 -7.64 -2.31
N ASN A 91 -5.24 -6.53 -2.82
CA ASN A 91 -5.12 -5.22 -2.18
C ASN A 91 -6.02 -5.08 -0.94
N LEU A 92 -7.22 -5.67 -0.94
CA LEU A 92 -8.05 -5.76 0.26
C LEU A 92 -7.39 -6.61 1.35
N ALA A 93 -6.74 -7.72 0.98
CA ALA A 93 -5.97 -8.54 1.93
C ALA A 93 -4.76 -7.82 2.54
N LYS A 94 -4.29 -6.70 1.96
CA LYS A 94 -3.27 -5.84 2.60
C LYS A 94 -3.80 -5.18 3.86
N LEU A 95 -5.11 -4.95 3.99
CA LEU A 95 -5.73 -4.46 5.24
C LEU A 95 -5.46 -5.45 6.38
N LEU A 96 -5.66 -6.74 6.13
CA LEU A 96 -5.36 -7.80 7.10
C LEU A 96 -3.87 -7.87 7.45
N SER A 97 -3.00 -7.58 6.48
CA SER A 97 -1.55 -7.51 6.71
C SER A 97 -1.15 -6.29 7.55
N TYR A 98 -1.93 -5.20 7.48
CA TYR A 98 -1.69 -3.94 8.18
C TYR A 98 -2.17 -3.96 9.63
N LEU A 99 -3.33 -4.58 9.91
CA LEU A 99 -3.92 -4.70 11.25
C LEU A 99 -2.94 -5.13 12.35
N PRO A 100 -2.11 -6.19 12.17
CA PRO A 100 -1.13 -6.60 13.17
C PRO A 100 0.16 -5.78 13.06
N VAL A 101 0.07 -4.45 13.01
CA VAL A 101 1.22 -3.52 12.92
C VAL A 101 2.15 -3.85 11.73
N GLY A 102 1.57 -4.28 10.61
CA GLY A 102 2.33 -4.61 9.41
C GLY A 102 3.04 -5.97 9.43
N LEU A 103 2.83 -6.83 10.44
CA LEU A 103 3.44 -8.16 10.51
C LEU A 103 3.18 -9.02 9.26
N GLY A 104 2.00 -8.87 8.63
CA GLY A 104 1.68 -9.61 7.42
C GLY A 104 2.54 -9.24 6.20
N PHE A 105 3.15 -8.04 6.20
CA PHE A 105 4.15 -7.65 5.21
C PHE A 105 5.53 -8.22 5.55
N LEU A 106 5.93 -8.17 6.82
CA LEU A 106 7.21 -8.71 7.29
C LEU A 106 7.31 -10.23 7.13
N TRP A 107 6.18 -10.93 7.07
CA TRP A 107 6.11 -12.37 6.83
C TRP A 107 6.89 -12.83 5.59
N VAL A 108 7.05 -11.97 4.59
CA VAL A 108 7.84 -12.25 3.39
C VAL A 108 9.30 -12.65 3.71
N ALA A 109 9.87 -12.10 4.79
CA ALA A 109 11.24 -12.40 5.21
C ALA A 109 11.37 -13.83 5.75
N PHE A 110 10.35 -14.29 6.48
CA PHE A 110 10.30 -15.60 7.15
C PHE A 110 9.73 -16.71 6.27
N SER A 111 8.89 -16.37 5.29
CA SER A 111 8.25 -17.35 4.43
C SER A 111 9.23 -17.96 3.43
N LYS A 112 9.26 -19.30 3.35
CA LYS A 112 10.06 -20.04 2.35
C LYS A 112 9.74 -19.65 0.90
N GLU A 113 8.47 -19.34 0.63
CA GLU A 113 7.99 -18.93 -0.69
C GLU A 113 8.27 -17.44 -0.99
N LYS A 114 8.72 -16.67 0.00
CA LYS A 114 8.88 -15.20 -0.06
C LYS A 114 7.57 -14.50 -0.46
N ASN A 115 6.46 -14.94 0.16
CA ASN A 115 5.13 -14.39 -0.03
C ASN A 115 4.62 -13.77 1.29
N ALA A 116 4.06 -12.56 1.21
CA ALA A 116 3.32 -11.94 2.30
C ALA A 116 1.92 -12.58 2.49
N TRP A 117 1.19 -12.22 3.54
CA TRP A 117 -0.14 -12.81 3.78
C TRP A 117 -1.13 -12.50 2.66
N HIS A 118 -1.14 -11.25 2.18
CA HIS A 118 -1.98 -10.86 1.05
C HIS A 118 -1.61 -11.57 -0.26
N ASP A 119 -0.34 -11.96 -0.42
CA ASP A 119 0.14 -12.75 -1.56
C ASP A 119 -0.48 -14.15 -1.53
N LYS A 120 -0.39 -14.81 -0.36
CA LYS A 120 -0.93 -16.14 -0.13
C LYS A 120 -2.45 -16.19 -0.27
N LEU A 121 -3.16 -15.24 0.32
CA LEU A 121 -4.63 -15.17 0.25
C LEU A 121 -5.14 -14.98 -1.18
N ALA A 122 -4.44 -14.19 -1.99
CA ALA A 122 -4.83 -13.91 -3.37
C ALA A 122 -4.27 -14.91 -4.40
N LYS A 123 -3.46 -15.89 -3.97
CA LYS A 123 -2.68 -16.79 -4.85
C LYS A 123 -1.83 -16.01 -5.86
N THR A 124 -0.99 -15.13 -5.33
CA THR A 124 -0.13 -14.24 -6.12
C THR A 124 1.28 -14.24 -5.56
N SER A 125 2.25 -13.83 -6.37
CA SER A 125 3.65 -13.71 -5.95
C SER A 125 4.33 -12.50 -6.59
N VAL A 126 5.34 -11.96 -5.90
CA VAL A 126 6.20 -10.91 -6.44
C VAL A 126 7.49 -11.55 -6.95
N VAL A 127 7.79 -11.33 -8.23
CA VAL A 127 8.96 -11.90 -8.93
C VAL A 127 9.78 -10.82 -9.63
N ARG A 128 11.04 -11.11 -9.94
CA ARG A 128 11.92 -10.22 -10.70
C ARG A 128 11.83 -10.52 -12.21
N TYR A 129 12.08 -9.53 -13.08
CA TYR A 129 11.99 -9.73 -14.55
C TYR A 129 13.07 -10.63 -15.17
N GLU A 130 14.28 -10.73 -14.58
CA GLU A 130 15.50 -11.20 -15.28
C GLU A 130 16.13 -12.49 -14.76
N SER A 131 15.62 -13.10 -13.68
CA SER A 131 16.02 -14.48 -13.42
C SER A 131 15.21 -15.35 -14.38
N GLU A 132 15.87 -16.16 -15.22
CA GLU A 132 15.31 -17.47 -15.58
C GLU A 132 14.56 -17.97 -14.36
N ASP A 133 13.26 -18.26 -14.47
CA ASP A 133 12.51 -18.88 -13.38
C ASP A 133 13.15 -20.25 -13.14
N GLY A 134 14.27 -20.28 -12.41
CA GLY A 134 15.11 -21.44 -12.14
C GLY A 134 14.35 -22.41 -11.26
N GLY A 135 13.33 -23.04 -11.84
CA GLY A 135 12.35 -23.88 -11.16
C GLY A 135 11.43 -23.16 -10.18
N ARG A 136 11.30 -21.81 -10.21
CA ARG A 136 10.40 -21.12 -9.28
C ARG A 136 8.95 -21.48 -9.60
N LYS A 137 8.34 -22.29 -8.73
CA LYS A 137 6.93 -22.66 -8.84
C LYS A 137 6.06 -21.43 -8.59
N TYR A 138 5.24 -21.10 -9.58
CA TYR A 138 4.16 -20.13 -9.44
C TYR A 138 3.05 -20.71 -8.55
N PRO A 139 2.33 -19.84 -7.82
CA PRO A 139 1.20 -20.26 -6.98
C PRO A 139 0.02 -20.83 -7.76
#